data_AF-A0A7X8A4B8-F1
#
_entry.id   AF-A0A7X8A4B8-F1
#
_cell.length_a   1.000
_cell.length_b   1.000
_cell.length_c   1.000
_cell.angle_alpha   90.00
_cell.angle_beta   90.00
_cell.angle_gamma   90.00
#
_symmetry.space_group_name_H-M   'P 1'
#
loop_
_entity.id
_entity.type
_entity.pdbx_description
1 polymer ?
#
loop_
_entity_poly.entity_id
_entity_poly.type
_entity_poly.pdbx_seq_one_letter_code
_entity_poly.pdbx_strand_id
1 'polypeptide(L)'
;MATSVRALFIELDSILGDFLNAYGKKRLKRFEASEQLSRLRQMTFGNSRDYWRLEDRFRALEDWFTQVGPRIPREVFDRQMVQEVSQCVEKISSYCRTDSHSEAAKTAWTEKSRAEKVASMASAYLQERSLALGYEYTPMGLKLIRPPEKAAKAENPIEIKDVDIKEKFRESLNYQREMLDYFHRPEDHLFTVVGYLLDTIEKTGDEYADHMAASILYFMKQRGYKVEPYVQRLKQLNRKAKSS
;
A
#
# COMPACT_ATOMS: atom_id res chain seq x y z
N MET A 1 -23.63 -37.75 7.83
CA MET A 1 -22.40 -36.95 7.93
C MET A 1 -22.14 -35.99 6.75
N ALA A 2 -22.97 -35.96 5.69
CA ALA A 2 -22.76 -35.07 4.53
C ALA A 2 -23.14 -33.58 4.76
N THR A 3 -23.85 -33.25 5.83
CA THR A 3 -24.33 -31.90 6.16
C THR A 3 -23.24 -30.97 6.71
N SER A 4 -22.16 -31.50 7.28
CA SER A 4 -21.08 -30.71 7.90
C SER A 4 -20.13 -30.10 6.87
N VAL A 5 -19.81 -30.81 5.80
CA VAL A 5 -18.86 -30.34 4.77
C VAL A 5 -19.48 -29.21 3.95
N ARG A 6 -20.76 -29.30 3.60
CA ARG A 6 -21.47 -28.25 2.85
C ARG A 6 -21.62 -26.96 3.65
N ALA A 7 -21.83 -27.06 4.97
CA ALA A 7 -21.87 -25.90 5.86
C ALA A 7 -20.48 -25.24 5.98
N LEU A 8 -19.42 -26.04 6.10
CA LEU A 8 -18.04 -25.56 6.07
C LEU A 8 -17.70 -24.82 4.77
N PHE A 9 -18.13 -25.33 3.61
CA PHE A 9 -17.90 -24.64 2.33
C PHE A 9 -18.64 -23.29 2.23
N ILE A 10 -19.87 -23.20 2.73
CA ILE A 10 -20.63 -21.95 2.75
C ILE A 10 -19.98 -20.92 3.68
N GLU A 11 -19.50 -21.38 4.84
CA GLU A 11 -18.78 -20.54 5.81
C GLU A 11 -17.44 -20.07 5.25
N LEU A 12 -16.70 -20.95 4.58
CA LEU A 12 -15.43 -20.61 3.92
C LEU A 12 -15.64 -19.59 2.79
N ASP A 13 -16.67 -19.78 1.95
CA ASP A 13 -17.01 -18.84 0.87
C ASP A 13 -17.41 -17.46 1.45
N SER A 14 -18.14 -17.44 2.57
CA SER A 14 -18.48 -16.18 3.26
C SER A 14 -17.23 -15.48 3.79
N ILE A 15 -16.35 -16.21 4.48
CA ILE A 15 -15.09 -15.68 5.02
C ILE A 15 -14.21 -15.14 3.88
N LEU A 16 -14.12 -15.89 2.77
CA LEU A 16 -13.33 -15.50 1.61
C LEU A 16 -13.93 -14.25 0.93
N GLY A 17 -15.25 -14.18 0.81
CA GLY A 17 -15.96 -13.02 0.30
C GLY A 17 -15.74 -11.77 1.15
N ASP A 18 -15.82 -11.90 2.48
CA ASP A 18 -15.57 -10.81 3.42
C ASP A 18 -14.11 -10.36 3.38
N PHE A 19 -13.17 -11.30 3.33
CA PHE A 19 -11.76 -11.00 3.16
C PHE A 19 -11.48 -10.25 1.85
N LEU A 20 -12.01 -10.72 0.72
CA LEU A 20 -11.83 -10.08 -0.58
C LEU A 20 -12.45 -8.69 -0.62
N ASN A 21 -13.63 -8.50 0.01
CA ASN A 21 -14.27 -7.19 0.14
C ASN A 21 -13.44 -6.24 1.01
N ALA A 22 -12.95 -6.70 2.17
CA ALA A 22 -12.10 -5.91 3.05
C ALA A 22 -10.78 -5.54 2.37
N TYR A 23 -10.15 -6.49 1.69
CA TYR A 23 -8.94 -6.30 0.91
C TYR A 23 -9.16 -5.30 -0.24
N GLY A 24 -10.24 -5.46 -1.01
CA GLY A 24 -10.63 -4.58 -2.10
C GLY A 24 -10.86 -3.15 -1.62
N LYS A 25 -11.63 -2.97 -0.54
CA LYS A 25 -11.86 -1.66 0.09
C LYS A 25 -10.56 -1.02 0.58
N LYS A 26 -9.68 -1.78 1.23
CA LYS A 26 -8.38 -1.29 1.70
C LYS A 26 -7.50 -0.85 0.53
N ARG A 27 -7.48 -1.62 -0.55
CA ARG A 27 -6.70 -1.32 -1.75
C ARG A 27 -7.22 -0.09 -2.50
N LEU A 28 -8.54 0.06 -2.61
CA LEU A 28 -9.17 1.25 -3.18
C LEU A 28 -8.80 2.51 -2.38
N LYS A 29 -8.96 2.47 -1.05
CA LYS A 29 -8.57 3.59 -0.18
C LYS A 29 -7.10 3.95 -0.28
N ARG A 30 -6.21 2.97 -0.49
CA ARG A 30 -4.77 3.21 -0.70
C ARG A 30 -4.49 3.85 -2.06
N PHE A 31 -5.22 3.45 -3.10
CA PHE A 31 -5.14 4.09 -4.41
C PHE A 31 -5.60 5.56 -4.34
N GLU A 32 -6.75 5.82 -3.70
CA GLU A 32 -7.25 7.17 -3.46
C GLU A 32 -6.26 8.01 -2.65
N ALA A 33 -5.66 7.44 -1.60
CA ALA A 33 -4.62 8.11 -0.82
C ALA A 33 -3.41 8.49 -1.67
N SER A 34 -2.93 7.58 -2.52
CA SER A 34 -1.81 7.85 -3.45
C SER A 34 -2.15 8.98 -4.42
N GLU A 35 -3.37 9.01 -4.95
CA GLU A 35 -3.82 10.09 -5.84
C GLU A 35 -3.83 11.44 -5.10
N GLN A 36 -4.35 11.49 -3.87
CA GLN A 36 -4.37 12.72 -3.08
C GLN A 36 -2.96 13.20 -2.71
N LEU A 37 -2.03 12.29 -2.46
CA LEU A 37 -0.61 12.63 -2.22
C LEU A 37 0.08 13.14 -3.49
N SER A 38 -0.25 12.57 -4.65
CA SER A 38 0.21 13.09 -5.94
C SER A 38 -0.26 14.54 -6.16
N ARG A 39 -1.53 14.84 -5.84
CA ARG A 39 -2.06 16.21 -5.85
C ARG A 39 -1.34 17.13 -4.86
N LEU A 40 -1.09 16.67 -3.64
CA LEU A 40 -0.28 17.40 -2.65
C LEU A 40 1.10 17.77 -3.21
N ARG A 41 1.75 16.82 -3.88
CA ARG A 41 3.04 17.04 -4.54
C ARG A 41 2.92 18.09 -5.66
N GLN A 42 1.92 17.99 -6.52
CA GLN A 42 1.71 18.97 -7.59
C GLN A 42 1.51 20.40 -7.04
N MET A 43 0.74 20.55 -5.97
CA MET A 43 0.58 21.83 -5.27
C MET A 43 1.91 22.31 -4.70
N THR A 44 2.58 21.46 -3.93
CA THR A 44 3.81 21.81 -3.21
C THR A 44 4.94 22.26 -4.15
N PHE A 45 5.13 21.55 -5.26
CA PHE A 45 6.21 21.83 -6.21
C PHE A 45 5.81 22.82 -7.32
N GLY A 46 4.53 23.21 -7.40
CA GLY A 46 4.05 24.16 -8.41
C GLY A 46 4.05 23.59 -9.83
N ASN A 47 3.83 22.29 -9.98
CA ASN A 47 3.91 21.60 -11.27
C ASN A 47 2.65 21.81 -12.15
N SER A 48 1.62 22.49 -11.64
CA SER A 48 0.44 22.92 -12.40
C SER A 48 0.40 24.44 -12.51
N ARG A 49 -0.17 24.95 -13.61
CA ARG A 49 -0.46 26.37 -13.81
C ARG A 49 -1.33 26.95 -12.69
N ASP A 50 -2.20 26.13 -12.10
CA ASP A 50 -3.11 26.53 -11.01
C ASP A 50 -2.36 26.88 -9.71
N TYR A 51 -1.11 26.45 -9.57
CA TYR A 51 -0.28 26.64 -8.37
C TYR A 51 1.00 27.42 -8.66
N TRP A 52 1.04 28.16 -9.77
CA TRP A 52 2.20 28.97 -10.14
C TRP A 52 2.43 30.09 -9.11
N ARG A 53 1.37 30.79 -8.73
CA ARG A 53 1.42 31.87 -7.73
C ARG A 53 1.54 31.29 -6.33
N LEU A 54 2.40 31.90 -5.50
CA LEU A 54 2.60 31.47 -4.11
C LEU A 54 1.31 31.57 -3.28
N GLU A 55 0.50 32.61 -3.52
CA GLU A 55 -0.75 32.78 -2.78
C GLU A 55 -1.75 31.64 -3.04
N ASP A 56 -1.99 31.32 -4.32
CA ASP A 56 -2.89 30.25 -4.73
C ASP A 56 -2.39 28.89 -4.23
N ARG A 57 -1.07 28.69 -4.23
CA ARG A 57 -0.42 27.50 -3.68
C ARG A 57 -0.66 27.36 -2.18
N PHE A 58 -0.40 28.39 -1.39
CA PHE A 58 -0.60 28.30 0.06
C PHE A 58 -2.07 28.12 0.41
N ARG A 59 -2.99 28.78 -0.30
CA ARG A 59 -4.43 28.58 -0.11
C ARG A 59 -4.83 27.12 -0.38
N ALA A 60 -4.38 26.56 -1.50
CA ALA A 60 -4.66 25.17 -1.85
C ALA A 60 -4.04 24.16 -0.86
N LEU A 61 -2.83 24.45 -0.34
CA LEU A 61 -2.20 23.63 0.69
C LEU A 61 -2.94 23.71 2.04
N GLU A 62 -3.38 24.91 2.46
CA GLU A 62 -4.22 25.07 3.66
C GLU A 62 -5.52 24.26 3.53
N ASP A 63 -6.22 24.39 2.40
CA ASP A 63 -7.44 23.64 2.13
C ASP A 63 -7.20 22.13 2.11
N TRP A 64 -6.08 21.69 1.53
CA TRP A 64 -5.72 20.27 1.52
C TRP A 64 -5.47 19.74 2.92
N PHE A 65 -4.64 20.42 3.74
CA PHE A 65 -4.33 19.95 5.10
C PHE A 65 -5.51 20.06 6.07
N THR A 66 -6.48 20.95 5.81
CA THR A 66 -7.70 21.05 6.63
C THR A 66 -8.80 20.07 6.21
N GLN A 67 -9.03 19.88 4.91
CA GLN A 67 -10.22 19.17 4.43
C GLN A 67 -9.91 17.80 3.82
N VAL A 68 -8.80 17.66 3.11
CA VAL A 68 -8.48 16.45 2.34
C VAL A 68 -7.60 15.50 3.14
N GLY A 69 -6.47 15.99 3.65
CA GLY A 69 -5.50 15.21 4.42
C GLY A 69 -6.14 14.42 5.56
N PRO A 70 -6.97 15.02 6.44
CA PRO A 70 -7.58 14.32 7.56
C PRO A 70 -8.53 13.17 7.15
N ARG A 71 -9.14 13.25 5.96
CA ARG A 71 -10.05 12.20 5.44
C ARG A 71 -9.32 10.94 5.00
N ILE A 72 -8.02 11.02 4.74
CA ILE A 72 -7.21 9.86 4.38
C ILE A 72 -7.00 9.02 5.66
N PRO A 73 -7.41 7.74 5.70
CA PRO A 73 -7.23 6.91 6.88
C PRO A 73 -5.75 6.72 7.23
N ARG A 74 -5.40 6.55 8.51
CA ARG A 74 -3.98 6.37 8.91
C ARG A 74 -3.43 5.02 8.43
N GLU A 75 -4.28 4.01 8.38
CA GLU A 75 -3.92 2.61 8.16
C GLU A 75 -3.57 2.28 6.70
N VAL A 76 -3.79 3.23 5.78
CA VAL A 76 -3.47 3.06 4.35
C VAL A 76 -2.08 3.59 3.99
N PHE A 77 -1.46 4.39 4.86
CA PHE A 77 -0.13 4.93 4.63
C PHE A 77 0.92 3.82 4.69
N ASP A 78 1.83 3.83 3.73
CA ASP A 78 3.04 3.03 3.74
C ASP A 78 4.28 3.92 3.89
N ARG A 79 5.45 3.30 3.96
CA ARG A 79 6.73 4.01 4.08
C ARG A 79 6.97 4.99 2.92
N GLN A 80 6.60 4.62 1.69
CA GLN A 80 6.83 5.46 0.52
C GLN A 80 5.94 6.71 0.56
N MET A 81 4.67 6.55 0.93
CA MET A 81 3.73 7.66 1.12
C MET A 81 4.21 8.63 2.21
N VAL A 82 4.73 8.13 3.34
CA VAL A 82 5.30 8.99 4.38
C VAL A 82 6.55 9.72 3.88
N GLN A 83 7.41 9.08 3.08
CA GLN A 83 8.55 9.74 2.45
C GLN A 83 8.12 10.85 1.48
N GLU A 84 7.06 10.64 0.69
CA GLU A 84 6.51 11.66 -0.19
C GLU A 84 5.97 12.86 0.59
N VAL A 85 5.24 12.62 1.69
CA VAL A 85 4.80 13.71 2.58
C VAL A 85 6.01 14.44 3.18
N SER A 86 7.05 13.73 3.63
CA SER A 86 8.28 14.33 4.16
C SER A 86 8.96 15.27 3.16
N GLN A 87 9.11 14.85 1.90
CA GLN A 87 9.66 15.70 0.84
C GLN A 87 8.82 16.97 0.63
N CYS A 88 7.49 16.84 0.71
CA CYS A 88 6.60 17.99 0.61
C CYS A 88 6.78 18.94 1.81
N VAL A 89 6.87 18.41 3.04
CA VAL A 89 7.08 19.21 4.25
C VAL A 89 8.41 19.97 4.20
N GLU A 90 9.49 19.32 3.76
CA GLU A 90 10.79 19.97 3.58
C GLU A 90 10.71 21.10 2.55
N LYS A 91 10.03 20.86 1.42
CA LYS A 91 9.84 21.88 0.40
C LYS A 91 8.99 23.06 0.92
N ILE A 92 7.91 22.78 1.64
CA ILE A 92 7.06 23.81 2.28
C ILE A 92 7.88 24.64 3.27
N SER A 93 8.67 23.97 4.12
CA SER A 93 9.54 24.61 5.11
C SER A 93 10.62 25.49 4.46
N SER A 94 11.06 25.18 3.24
CA SER A 94 12.01 26.03 2.51
C SER A 94 11.45 27.42 2.18
N TYR A 95 10.13 27.57 2.03
CA TYR A 95 9.50 28.88 1.82
C TYR A 95 9.53 29.78 3.06
N CYS A 96 9.80 29.22 4.24
CA CYS A 96 9.94 29.99 5.47
C CYS A 96 11.36 30.59 5.63
N ARG A 97 12.33 30.14 4.81
CA ARG A 97 13.76 30.47 4.94
C ARG A 97 14.24 31.59 4.01
N THR A 98 13.36 32.28 3.30
CA THR A 98 13.74 33.38 2.40
C THR A 98 14.17 34.62 3.19
N ASP A 99 15.41 35.07 2.95
CA ASP A 99 15.96 36.30 3.49
C ASP A 99 15.24 37.52 2.92
N SER A 100 14.67 38.32 3.80
CA SER A 100 13.93 39.54 3.47
C SER A 100 14.89 40.68 3.11
N HIS A 101 15.34 40.72 1.85
CA HIS A 101 16.05 41.86 1.28
C HIS A 101 15.30 42.42 0.07
N SER A 102 14.11 43.01 0.26
CA SER A 102 13.58 44.13 -0.57
C SER A 102 12.25 44.69 -0.02
N GLU A 103 11.91 45.91 -0.45
CA GLU A 103 10.88 46.83 0.07
C GLU A 103 9.39 46.42 -0.07
N ALA A 104 9.07 45.17 -0.43
CA ALA A 104 7.68 44.69 -0.45
C ALA A 104 7.24 44.13 0.92
N ALA A 105 7.40 44.91 1.99
CA ALA A 105 7.37 44.42 3.37
C ALA A 105 6.03 43.80 3.82
N LYS A 106 4.88 44.32 3.37
CA LYS A 106 3.56 43.82 3.82
C LYS A 106 3.16 42.50 3.13
N THR A 107 3.29 42.43 1.81
CA THR A 107 2.98 41.23 1.02
C THR A 107 3.95 40.10 1.35
N ALA A 108 5.25 40.38 1.45
CA ALA A 108 6.25 39.40 1.87
C ALA A 108 5.99 38.88 3.29
N TRP A 109 5.51 39.73 4.21
CA TRP A 109 5.17 39.32 5.57
C TRP A 109 3.91 38.46 5.63
N THR A 110 2.86 38.80 4.88
CA THR A 110 1.64 37.97 4.79
C THR A 110 1.90 36.61 4.14
N GLU A 111 2.75 36.56 3.11
CA GLU A 111 3.15 35.31 2.46
C GLU A 111 4.02 34.44 3.39
N LYS A 112 4.93 35.07 4.15
CA LYS A 112 5.73 34.38 5.16
C LYS A 112 4.86 33.79 6.29
N SER A 113 3.92 34.57 6.82
CA SER A 113 3.00 34.09 7.87
C SER A 113 2.13 32.93 7.38
N ARG A 114 1.63 32.98 6.14
CA ARG A 114 0.91 31.85 5.52
C ARG A 114 1.82 30.64 5.31
N ALA A 115 3.04 30.85 4.85
CA ALA A 115 4.02 29.77 4.67
C ALA A 115 4.32 29.05 5.99
N GLU A 116 4.53 29.80 7.08
CA GLU A 116 4.76 29.27 8.43
C GLU A 116 3.56 28.48 8.95
N LYS A 117 2.34 28.99 8.73
CA LYS A 117 1.09 28.29 9.06
C LYS A 117 0.99 26.95 8.32
N VAL A 118 1.19 26.96 7.00
CA VAL A 118 1.15 25.74 6.18
C VAL A 118 2.25 24.77 6.59
N ALA A 119 3.45 25.25 6.91
CA ALA A 119 4.56 24.42 7.39
C ALA A 119 4.24 23.74 8.73
N SER A 120 3.58 24.46 9.65
CA SER A 120 3.11 23.90 10.92
C SER A 120 2.06 22.81 10.70
N MET A 121 1.07 23.06 9.84
CA MET A 121 0.05 22.07 9.48
C MET A 121 0.67 20.82 8.83
N ALA A 122 1.58 21.02 7.88
CA ALA A 122 2.27 19.95 7.18
C ALA A 122 3.11 19.09 8.13
N SER A 123 3.83 19.73 9.06
CA SER A 123 4.63 19.03 10.07
C SER A 123 3.76 18.23 11.04
N ALA A 124 2.67 18.81 11.53
CA ALA A 124 1.72 18.11 12.40
C ALA A 124 1.08 16.91 11.68
N TYR A 125 0.70 17.09 10.41
CA TYR A 125 0.16 16.03 9.58
C TYR A 125 1.17 14.89 9.39
N LEU A 126 2.43 15.21 9.03
CA LEU A 126 3.47 14.20 8.86
C LEU A 126 3.74 13.43 10.15
N GLN A 127 3.82 14.12 11.30
CA GLN A 127 4.03 13.51 12.60
C GLN A 127 2.89 12.55 12.97
N GLU A 128 1.65 12.96 12.73
CA GLU A 128 0.48 12.10 12.95
C GLU A 128 0.52 10.83 12.08
N ARG A 129 0.87 10.97 10.79
CA ARG A 129 0.94 9.83 9.86
C ARG A 129 2.14 8.93 10.10
N SER A 130 3.27 9.48 10.54
CA SER A 130 4.47 8.70 10.84
C SER A 130 4.30 7.84 12.09
N LEU A 131 3.62 8.35 13.12
CA LEU A 131 3.36 7.63 14.38
C LEU A 131 2.58 6.33 14.17
N ALA A 132 1.62 6.32 13.23
CA ALA A 132 0.84 5.13 12.91
C ALA A 132 1.70 3.96 12.36
N LEU A 133 2.89 4.25 11.82
CA LEU A 133 3.82 3.27 11.29
C LEU A 133 5.03 3.03 12.21
N GLY A 134 5.07 3.61 13.42
CA GLY A 134 6.23 3.54 14.31
C GLY A 134 7.41 4.38 13.82
N TYR A 135 7.16 5.52 13.18
CA TYR A 135 8.19 6.48 12.79
C TYR A 135 7.99 7.81 13.53
N GLU A 136 9.09 8.40 13.99
CA GLU A 136 9.13 9.80 14.41
C GLU A 136 9.83 10.61 13.33
N TYR A 137 9.18 11.70 12.92
CA TYR A 137 9.80 12.68 12.06
C TYR A 137 10.64 13.64 12.92
N THR A 138 11.94 13.70 12.65
CA THR A 138 12.87 14.64 13.29
C THR A 138 13.40 15.64 12.24
N PRO A 139 13.96 16.79 12.65
CA PRO A 139 14.61 17.74 11.72
C PRO A 139 15.76 17.14 10.89
N MET A 140 16.25 15.94 11.26
CA MET A 140 17.27 15.17 10.55
C MET A 140 16.69 14.05 9.65
N GLY A 141 15.36 13.98 9.50
CA GLY A 141 14.64 12.98 8.73
C GLY A 141 13.83 11.98 9.57
N LEU A 142 13.23 11.01 8.89
CA LEU A 142 12.41 9.94 9.48
C LEU A 142 13.27 8.97 10.29
N LYS A 143 13.05 8.89 11.60
CA LYS A 143 13.65 7.88 12.49
C LYS A 143 12.61 6.81 12.81
N LEU A 144 13.00 5.54 12.71
CA LEU A 144 12.16 4.43 13.15
C LEU A 144 12.15 4.43 14.68
N ILE A 145 11.00 4.69 15.30
CA ILE A 145 10.79 4.47 16.72
C ILE A 145 10.02 3.17 16.84
N ARG A 146 10.70 2.11 17.29
CA ARG A 146 9.99 0.93 17.78
C ARG A 146 8.92 1.44 18.76
N PRO A 147 7.63 1.15 18.56
CA PRO A 147 6.61 1.58 19.51
C PRO A 147 7.02 1.04 20.89
N PRO A 148 6.85 1.80 21.99
CA PRO A 148 6.87 1.17 23.29
C PRO A 148 5.83 0.05 23.26
N GLU A 149 6.18 -1.13 23.76
CA GLU A 149 5.31 -2.30 23.88
C GLU A 149 4.09 -1.97 24.75
N LYS A 150 3.13 -1.20 24.24
CA LYS A 150 1.79 -1.15 24.78
C LYS A 150 1.02 -2.22 24.04
N ALA A 151 0.98 -3.39 24.66
CA ALA A 151 0.06 -4.46 24.33
C ALA A 151 -1.32 -3.83 24.10
N ALA A 152 -1.71 -3.71 22.82
CA ALA A 152 -3.07 -3.44 22.47
C ALA A 152 -3.88 -4.57 23.12
N LYS A 153 -4.80 -4.21 24.03
CA LYS A 153 -5.82 -5.14 24.50
C LYS A 153 -6.63 -5.51 23.26
N ALA A 154 -6.26 -6.62 22.63
CA ALA A 154 -7.04 -7.25 21.60
C ALA A 154 -8.41 -7.54 22.21
N GLU A 155 -9.46 -6.96 21.64
CA GLU A 155 -10.81 -7.46 21.81
C GLU A 155 -10.78 -8.96 21.51
N ASN A 156 -11.36 -9.73 22.44
CA ASN A 156 -11.18 -11.17 22.59
C ASN A 156 -10.99 -11.90 21.25
N PRO A 157 -9.80 -12.47 20.98
CA PRO A 157 -9.61 -13.30 19.82
C PRO A 157 -10.53 -14.50 19.96
N ILE A 158 -11.31 -14.76 18.91
CA ILE A 158 -11.95 -16.05 18.70
C ILE A 158 -10.83 -17.09 18.84
N GLU A 159 -10.87 -17.92 19.88
CA GLU A 159 -9.93 -19.02 20.06
C GLU A 159 -10.15 -20.06 18.96
N ILE A 160 -9.64 -19.79 17.77
CA ILE A 160 -9.36 -20.83 16.80
C ILE A 160 -8.07 -21.48 17.28
N LYS A 161 -8.21 -22.59 18.01
CA LYS A 161 -7.10 -23.48 18.41
C LYS A 161 -6.55 -24.20 17.19
N ASP A 162 -5.99 -23.45 16.24
CA ASP A 162 -5.14 -23.99 15.19
C ASP A 162 -3.73 -23.53 15.55
N VAL A 163 -3.07 -24.35 16.38
CA VAL A 163 -1.76 -24.08 17.00
C VAL A 163 -0.66 -23.88 15.95
N ASP A 164 -0.96 -24.11 14.67
CA ASP A 164 0.03 -24.31 13.63
C ASP A 164 -0.18 -23.47 12.36
N ILE A 165 -1.17 -22.55 12.32
CA ILE A 165 -1.41 -21.71 11.13
C ILE A 165 -0.17 -20.88 10.76
N LYS A 166 0.56 -20.38 11.76
CA LYS A 166 1.78 -19.60 11.52
C LYS A 166 2.90 -20.45 10.94
N GLU A 167 3.03 -21.69 11.38
CA GLU A 167 4.07 -22.59 10.89
C GLU A 167 3.71 -23.09 9.48
N LYS A 168 2.46 -23.47 9.23
CA LYS A 168 1.96 -23.79 7.88
C LYS A 168 2.15 -22.63 6.90
N PHE A 169 1.89 -21.40 7.35
CA PHE A 169 2.14 -20.22 6.53
C PHE A 169 3.65 -20.00 6.27
N ARG A 170 4.49 -20.23 7.29
CA ARG A 170 5.95 -20.16 7.16
C ARG A 170 6.49 -21.24 6.22
N GLU A 171 6.00 -22.47 6.31
CA GLU A 171 6.32 -23.58 5.40
C GLU A 171 5.92 -23.24 3.96
N SER A 172 4.72 -22.69 3.77
CA SER A 172 4.26 -22.22 2.45
C SER A 172 5.20 -21.14 1.86
N LEU A 173 5.65 -20.18 2.68
CA LEU A 173 6.60 -19.15 2.25
C LEU A 173 8.00 -19.72 1.94
N ASN A 174 8.47 -20.68 2.73
CA ASN A 174 9.75 -21.35 2.49
C ASN A 174 9.71 -22.16 1.19
N TYR A 175 8.63 -22.92 0.96
CA TYR A 175 8.40 -23.65 -0.27
C TYR A 175 8.39 -22.72 -1.50
N GLN A 176 7.68 -21.59 -1.41
CA GLN A 176 7.67 -20.59 -2.49
C GLN A 176 9.06 -20.01 -2.79
N ARG A 177 9.86 -19.79 -1.76
CA ARG A 177 11.24 -19.32 -1.90
C ARG A 177 12.15 -20.38 -2.53
N GLU A 178 12.08 -21.62 -2.06
CA GLU A 178 12.85 -22.74 -2.61
C GLU A 178 12.50 -23.01 -4.08
N MET A 179 11.23 -22.89 -4.45
CA MET A 179 10.80 -22.97 -5.85
C MET A 179 11.39 -21.84 -6.70
N LEU A 180 11.44 -20.59 -6.20
CA LEU A 180 12.07 -19.47 -6.91
C LEU A 180 13.57 -19.68 -7.12
N ASP A 181 14.24 -20.29 -6.15
CA ASP A 181 15.66 -20.66 -6.24
C ASP A 181 15.88 -21.82 -7.25
N TYR A 182 14.89 -22.69 -7.45
CA TYR A 182 14.93 -23.75 -8.47
C TYR A 182 14.78 -23.21 -9.90
N PHE A 183 14.06 -22.10 -10.08
CA PHE A 183 13.90 -21.43 -11.39
C PHE A 183 15.04 -20.45 -11.73
N HIS A 184 16.10 -20.39 -10.91
CA HIS A 184 17.20 -19.45 -11.07
C HIS A 184 18.19 -19.86 -12.17
N ARG A 185 17.75 -19.72 -13.43
CA ARG A 185 18.62 -19.10 -14.44
C ARG A 185 18.21 -17.64 -14.53
N PRO A 186 19.13 -16.67 -14.38
CA PRO A 186 18.83 -15.22 -14.43
C PRO A 186 18.10 -14.76 -15.69
N GLU A 187 18.04 -15.62 -16.70
CA GLU A 187 17.50 -15.37 -18.04
C GLU A 187 16.08 -15.92 -18.24
N ASP A 188 15.56 -16.74 -17.31
CA ASP A 188 14.25 -17.35 -17.46
C ASP A 188 13.12 -16.35 -17.16
N HIS A 189 12.37 -16.00 -18.22
CA HIS A 189 11.24 -15.09 -18.12
C HIS A 189 10.14 -15.69 -17.22
N LEU A 190 9.47 -14.87 -16.41
CA LEU A 190 8.38 -15.32 -15.51
C LEU A 190 7.25 -16.08 -16.22
N PHE A 191 7.06 -15.85 -17.53
CA PHE A 191 6.10 -16.62 -18.34
C PHE A 191 6.50 -18.09 -18.50
N THR A 192 7.80 -18.39 -18.56
CA THR A 192 8.33 -19.75 -18.60
C THR A 192 8.02 -20.48 -17.29
N VAL A 193 8.21 -19.80 -16.16
CA VAL A 193 7.87 -20.31 -14.84
C VAL A 193 6.37 -20.59 -14.72
N VAL A 194 5.52 -19.64 -15.15
CA VAL A 194 4.06 -19.88 -15.18
C VAL A 194 3.70 -21.03 -16.11
N GLY A 195 4.34 -21.14 -17.28
CA GLY A 195 4.14 -22.25 -18.21
C GLY A 195 4.41 -23.60 -17.57
N TYR A 196 5.56 -23.73 -16.91
CA TYR A 196 5.93 -24.94 -16.16
C TYR A 196 4.92 -25.26 -15.05
N LEU A 197 4.52 -24.26 -14.25
CA LEU A 197 3.55 -24.46 -13.17
C LEU A 197 2.19 -24.91 -13.72
N LEU A 198 1.71 -24.33 -14.82
CA LEU A 198 0.47 -24.76 -15.48
C LEU A 198 0.54 -26.20 -15.99
N ASP A 199 1.68 -26.61 -16.55
CA ASP A 199 1.89 -27.98 -17.01
C ASP A 199 1.97 -28.96 -15.84
N THR A 200 2.54 -28.54 -14.70
CA THR A 200 2.57 -29.32 -13.46
C THR A 200 1.15 -29.50 -12.89
N ILE A 201 0.37 -28.43 -12.78
CA ILE A 201 -1.05 -28.49 -12.36
C ILE A 201 -1.83 -29.45 -13.26
N GLU A 202 -1.62 -29.39 -14.58
CA GLU A 202 -2.30 -30.26 -15.54
C GLU A 202 -1.92 -31.74 -15.38
N LYS A 203 -0.69 -32.05 -14.97
CA LYS A 203 -0.19 -33.43 -14.80
C LYS A 203 -0.50 -34.03 -13.43
N THR A 204 -0.32 -33.25 -12.36
CA THR A 204 -0.33 -33.77 -10.98
C THR A 204 -1.47 -33.21 -10.14
N GLY A 205 -2.12 -32.12 -10.57
CA GLY A 205 -3.13 -31.43 -9.76
C GLY A 205 -2.55 -30.75 -8.51
N ASP A 206 -1.26 -30.40 -8.52
CA ASP A 206 -0.58 -29.80 -7.38
C ASP A 206 -1.17 -28.43 -6.99
N GLU A 207 -1.79 -28.37 -5.80
CA GLU A 207 -2.40 -27.16 -5.25
C GLU A 207 -1.37 -26.06 -4.97
N TYR A 208 -0.14 -26.41 -4.62
CA TYR A 208 0.92 -25.44 -4.39
C TYR A 208 1.37 -24.79 -5.71
N ALA A 209 1.41 -25.58 -6.79
CA ALA A 209 1.69 -25.06 -8.13
C ALA A 209 0.57 -24.12 -8.61
N ASP A 210 -0.70 -24.40 -8.30
CA ASP A 210 -1.85 -23.51 -8.58
C ASP A 210 -1.71 -22.17 -7.87
N HIS A 211 -1.46 -22.21 -6.55
CA HIS A 211 -1.27 -20.99 -5.75
C HIS A 211 -0.08 -20.15 -6.24
N MET A 212 1.01 -20.79 -6.62
CA MET A 212 2.20 -20.11 -7.13
C MET A 212 1.94 -19.50 -8.53
N ALA A 213 1.32 -20.25 -9.44
CA ALA A 213 0.95 -19.76 -10.77
C ALA A 213 0.01 -18.54 -10.68
N ALA A 214 -1.00 -18.60 -9.80
CA ALA A 214 -1.91 -17.50 -9.54
C ALA A 214 -1.18 -16.26 -8.99
N SER A 215 -0.24 -16.46 -8.05
CA SER A 215 0.54 -15.38 -7.44
C SER A 215 1.46 -14.68 -8.44
N ILE A 216 2.15 -15.44 -9.30
CA ILE A 216 3.03 -14.88 -10.34
C ILE A 216 2.20 -14.15 -11.41
N LEU A 217 1.11 -14.74 -11.87
CA LEU A 217 0.21 -14.10 -12.85
C LEU A 217 -0.36 -12.78 -12.32
N TYR A 218 -0.71 -12.74 -11.04
CA TYR A 218 -1.17 -11.53 -10.38
C TYR A 218 -0.09 -10.44 -10.32
N PHE A 219 1.14 -10.80 -9.95
CA PHE A 219 2.28 -9.88 -9.95
C PHE A 219 2.57 -9.33 -11.35
N MET A 220 2.62 -10.19 -12.36
CA MET A 220 2.86 -9.80 -13.76
C MET A 220 1.77 -8.87 -14.28
N LYS A 221 0.49 -9.12 -13.95
CA LYS A 221 -0.61 -8.22 -14.31
C LYS A 221 -0.45 -6.82 -13.71
N GLN A 222 -0.02 -6.72 -12.45
CA GLN A 222 0.23 -5.42 -11.81
C GLN A 222 1.35 -4.63 -12.48
N ARG A 223 2.29 -5.32 -13.14
CA ARG A 223 3.41 -4.71 -13.87
C ARG A 223 3.10 -4.45 -15.35
N GLY A 224 1.84 -4.63 -15.77
CA GLY A 224 1.39 -4.31 -17.13
C GLY A 224 1.65 -5.41 -18.17
N TYR A 225 1.99 -6.63 -17.73
CA TYR A 225 2.15 -7.76 -18.65
C TYR A 225 0.80 -8.29 -19.13
N LYS A 226 0.74 -8.71 -20.40
CA LYS A 226 -0.43 -9.38 -20.99
C LYS A 226 -0.48 -10.83 -20.53
N VAL A 227 -1.26 -11.10 -19.49
CA VAL A 227 -1.33 -12.41 -18.82
C VAL A 227 -2.63 -13.17 -19.12
N GLU A 228 -3.55 -12.57 -19.88
CA GLU A 228 -4.90 -13.06 -20.13
C GLU A 228 -4.96 -14.52 -20.62
N PRO A 229 -4.11 -14.98 -21.56
CA PRO A 229 -4.12 -16.38 -22.02
C PRO A 229 -3.80 -17.37 -20.89
N TYR A 230 -2.84 -17.03 -20.05
CA TYR A 230 -2.38 -17.87 -18.93
C TYR A 230 -3.40 -17.91 -17.79
N VAL A 231 -4.07 -16.78 -17.51
CA VAL A 231 -5.18 -16.72 -16.55
C VAL A 231 -6.36 -17.54 -17.03
N GLN A 232 -6.68 -17.53 -18.33
CA GLN A 232 -7.73 -18.38 -18.89
C GLN A 232 -7.37 -19.86 -18.79
N ARG A 233 -6.13 -20.23 -19.10
CA ARG A 233 -5.64 -21.61 -18.96
C ARG A 233 -5.72 -22.11 -17.52
N LEU A 234 -5.27 -21.33 -16.54
CA LEU A 234 -5.38 -21.66 -15.11
C LEU A 234 -6.84 -21.91 -14.69
N LYS A 235 -7.76 -21.01 -15.11
CA LYS A 235 -9.20 -21.17 -14.82
C LYS A 235 -9.80 -22.44 -15.43
N GLN A 236 -9.33 -22.87 -16.60
CA GLN A 236 -9.80 -24.09 -17.25
C GLN A 236 -9.31 -25.33 -16.48
N LEU A 237 -8.06 -25.35 -16.05
CA LEU A 237 -7.49 -26.43 -15.24
C LEU A 237 -8.25 -26.58 -13.91
N ASN A 238 -8.53 -25.47 -13.22
CA ASN A 238 -9.26 -25.49 -11.94
C ASN A 238 -10.75 -25.87 -12.10
N ARG A 239 -11.32 -25.74 -13.31
CA ARG A 239 -12.67 -26.23 -13.62
C ARG A 239 -12.68 -27.72 -13.90
N LYS A 240 -11.68 -28.24 -14.64
CA LYS A 240 -11.54 -29.68 -14.92
C LYS A 240 -11.28 -30.49 -13.66
N ALA A 241 -10.44 -29.98 -12.75
CA ALA A 241 -10.15 -30.63 -11.47
C ALA A 241 -11.39 -30.75 -10.54
N LYS A 242 -12.44 -29.94 -10.76
CA LYS A 242 -13.69 -29.98 -9.99
C LYS A 242 -14.78 -30.87 -10.61
N SER A 243 -14.58 -31.32 -11.85
CA SER A 243 -15.53 -32.17 -12.58
C SER A 243 -15.14 -33.64 -12.62
N SER A 244 -13.93 -33.96 -12.16
CA SER A 244 -13.41 -35.32 -11.93
C SER A 244 -13.60 -35.72 -10.47
#